data_AF-A0A376FH16-F1
#
_entry.id   AF-A0A376FH16-F1
#
_cell.length_a   1.000
_cell.length_b   1.000
_cell.length_c   1.000
_cell.angle_alpha   90.00
_cell.angle_beta   90.00
_cell.angle_gamma   90.00
#
_symmetry.space_group_name_H-M   'P 1'
#
loop_
_entity.id
_entity.type
_entity.pdbx_description
1 polymer ?
#
loop_
_entity_poly.entity_id
_entity_poly.type
_entity_poly.pdbx_seq_one_letter_code
_entity_poly.pdbx_strand_id
1 'polypeptide(L)'
;MTVRELVGKRGLSLLGCHIMNDESVVFGLSQKTPEQRKAAYWLCGLGVAIVWPLGALLGAMVGKLLPDPETIGLDAVFPAILLALVVPAFKNRTTLIRACSGAVVSLAAVPFAPVGLPVLLSLLGLAARKK
;
A
#
# COMPACT_ATOMS: atom_id res chain seq x y z
N MET A 1 10.89 7.92 21.45
CA MET A 1 10.01 6.81 21.90
C MET A 1 10.05 5.77 20.78
N THR A 2 10.38 4.51 21.08
CA THR A 2 10.47 3.45 20.07
C THR A 2 9.10 2.79 19.87
N VAL A 3 8.85 2.20 18.71
CA VAL A 3 7.59 1.47 18.40
C VAL A 3 7.27 0.42 19.47
N ARG A 4 8.30 -0.17 20.09
CA ARG A 4 8.16 -1.13 21.20
C ARG A 4 7.34 -0.60 22.37
N GLU A 5 7.37 0.70 22.63
CA GLU A 5 6.58 1.31 23.71
C GLU A 5 5.09 1.44 23.37
N LEU A 6 4.71 1.42 22.09
CA LEU A 6 3.32 1.50 21.62
C LEU A 6 2.59 0.16 21.72
N VAL A 7 3.31 -0.91 21.35
CA VAL A 7 2.83 -2.29 21.21
C VAL A 7 2.36 -2.92 22.54
N GLY A 8 2.68 -2.32 23.68
CA GLY A 8 2.27 -2.82 25.01
C GLY A 8 3.32 -3.72 25.68
N LYS A 9 2.95 -4.35 26.80
CA LYS A 9 3.87 -5.18 27.62
C LYS A 9 3.36 -6.62 27.71
N ARG A 10 4.29 -7.58 27.78
CA ARG A 10 4.01 -9.03 27.99
C ARG A 10 3.04 -9.59 26.94
N GLY A 11 1.99 -10.30 27.33
CA GLY A 11 1.03 -10.92 26.42
C GLY A 11 0.30 -9.92 25.50
N LEU A 12 0.03 -8.69 25.98
CA LEU A 12 -0.52 -7.64 25.12
C LEU A 12 0.41 -7.24 23.97
N SER A 13 1.72 -7.49 24.10
CA SER A 13 2.67 -7.21 23.01
C SER A 13 2.41 -8.08 21.79
N LEU A 14 1.88 -9.29 21.95
CA LEU A 14 1.57 -10.17 20.82
C LEU A 14 0.42 -9.58 20.00
N LEU A 15 -0.65 -9.17 20.69
CA LEU A 15 -1.78 -8.51 20.05
C LEU A 15 -1.37 -7.16 19.46
N GLY A 16 -0.56 -6.40 20.18
CA GLY A 16 -0.05 -5.12 19.71
C GLY A 16 0.77 -5.27 18.44
N CYS A 17 1.61 -6.30 18.32
CA CYS A 17 2.33 -6.63 17.09
C CYS A 17 1.39 -7.07 15.97
N HIS A 18 0.34 -7.84 16.30
CA HIS A 18 -0.61 -8.34 15.32
C HIS A 18 -1.40 -7.22 14.63
N ILE A 19 -1.77 -6.18 15.37
CA ILE A 19 -2.51 -5.02 14.83
C ILE A 19 -1.60 -3.92 14.26
N MET A 20 -0.29 -4.15 14.20
CA MET A 20 0.67 -3.16 13.75
C MET A 20 0.57 -2.96 12.24
N ASN A 21 0.34 -1.72 11.82
CA ASN A 21 0.39 -1.26 10.43
C ASN A 21 1.00 0.15 10.37
N ASP A 22 1.28 0.66 9.18
CA ASP A 22 1.87 1.97 8.99
C ASP A 22 0.99 3.08 9.55
N GLU A 23 -0.34 2.99 9.42
CA GLU A 23 -1.26 3.99 9.96
C GLU A 23 -1.23 4.03 11.49
N SER A 24 -1.35 2.90 12.18
CA SER A 24 -1.33 2.83 13.64
C SER A 24 0.00 3.32 14.21
N VAL A 25 1.12 3.02 13.55
CA VAL A 25 2.43 3.54 13.92
C VAL A 25 2.51 5.05 13.69
N VAL A 26 2.07 5.56 12.53
CA VAL A 26 2.10 7.00 12.22
C VAL A 26 1.18 7.79 13.15
N PHE A 27 -0.07 7.36 13.32
CA PHE A 27 -1.04 7.98 14.24
C PHE A 27 -0.56 7.92 15.69
N GLY A 28 0.02 6.79 16.09
CA GLY A 28 0.61 6.60 17.40
C GLY A 28 1.78 7.54 17.65
N LEU A 29 2.73 7.67 16.71
CA LEU A 29 3.90 8.54 16.88
C LEU A 29 3.58 10.04 16.77
N SER A 30 2.50 10.39 16.09
CA SER A 30 2.09 11.80 15.86
C SER A 30 1.47 12.48 17.09
N GLN A 31 1.12 11.74 18.15
CA GLN A 31 0.49 12.35 19.34
C GLN A 31 1.50 13.02 20.29
N LYS A 32 1.00 13.98 21.08
CA LYS A 32 1.80 14.80 21.98
C LYS A 32 2.17 14.08 23.28
N THR A 33 1.20 13.44 23.93
CA THR A 33 1.42 12.77 25.23
C THR A 33 1.60 11.25 25.08
N PRO A 34 2.40 10.58 25.94
CA PRO A 34 2.61 9.14 25.89
C PRO A 34 1.31 8.30 25.92
N GLU A 35 0.31 8.76 26.68
CA GLU A 35 -0.99 8.10 26.81
C GLU A 35 -1.78 8.19 25.51
N GLN A 36 -1.82 9.38 24.90
CA GLN A 36 -2.48 9.60 23.61
C GLN A 36 -1.80 8.80 22.50
N ARG A 37 -0.47 8.68 22.50
CA ARG A 37 0.28 7.88 21.53
C ARG A 37 -0.16 6.42 21.53
N LYS A 38 -0.29 5.82 22.73
CA LYS A 38 -0.77 4.45 22.88
C LYS A 38 -2.24 4.33 22.47
N ALA A 39 -3.09 5.24 22.93
CA ALA A 39 -4.50 5.23 22.55
C ALA A 39 -4.68 5.32 21.03
N ALA A 40 -3.98 6.24 20.36
CA ALA A 40 -4.04 6.40 18.91
C ALA A 40 -3.53 5.16 18.16
N TYR A 41 -2.42 4.56 18.61
CA TYR A 41 -1.91 3.31 18.05
C TYR A 41 -2.96 2.19 18.13
N TRP A 42 -3.48 1.93 19.34
CA TRP A 42 -4.41 0.82 19.57
C TRP A 42 -5.77 1.04 18.92
N LEU A 43 -6.31 2.26 18.95
CA LEU A 43 -7.58 2.61 18.30
C LEU A 43 -7.47 2.47 16.78
N CYS A 44 -6.39 2.98 16.18
CA CYS A 44 -6.17 2.86 14.74
C CYS A 44 -5.95 1.41 14.32
N GLY A 45 -5.06 0.68 15.01
CA GLY A 45 -4.74 -0.72 14.70
C GLY A 45 -5.95 -1.65 14.85
N LEU A 46 -6.69 -1.55 15.96
CA LEU A 46 -7.93 -2.32 16.15
C LEU A 46 -9.01 -1.92 15.15
N GLY A 47 -9.15 -0.62 14.88
CA GLY A 47 -10.07 -0.10 13.88
C GLY A 47 -9.82 -0.73 12.51
N VAL A 48 -8.58 -0.71 12.04
CA VAL A 48 -8.20 -1.37 10.78
C VAL A 48 -8.42 -2.88 10.87
N ALA A 49 -7.97 -3.55 11.93
CA ALA A 49 -8.11 -5.00 12.08
C ALA A 49 -9.56 -5.49 12.03
N ILE A 50 -10.53 -4.65 12.45
CA ILE A 50 -11.96 -4.98 12.43
C ILE A 50 -12.62 -4.52 11.12
N VAL A 51 -12.43 -3.26 10.75
CA VAL A 51 -13.10 -2.65 9.59
C VAL A 51 -12.59 -3.26 8.29
N TRP A 52 -11.32 -3.63 8.20
CA TRP A 52 -10.74 -4.19 6.98
C TRP A 52 -11.37 -5.53 6.58
N PRO A 53 -11.40 -6.59 7.43
CA PRO A 53 -12.06 -7.84 7.07
C PRO A 53 -13.56 -7.66 6.83
N LEU A 54 -14.23 -6.83 7.63
CA LEU A 54 -15.66 -6.56 7.44
C LEU A 54 -15.95 -5.86 6.12
N GLY A 55 -15.16 -4.84 5.77
CA GLY A 55 -15.25 -4.15 4.49
C GLY A 55 -14.95 -5.07 3.32
N ALA A 56 -13.96 -5.95 3.44
CA ALA A 56 -13.65 -6.96 2.42
C ALA A 56 -14.78 -7.98 2.26
N LEU A 57 -15.37 -8.46 3.36
CA LEU A 57 -16.52 -9.37 3.33
C LEU A 57 -17.73 -8.69 2.69
N LEU A 58 -18.05 -7.46 3.09
CA LEU A 58 -19.13 -6.68 2.49
C LEU A 58 -18.88 -6.44 1.01
N GLY A 59 -17.65 -6.06 0.62
CA GLY A 59 -17.25 -5.87 -0.76
C GLY A 59 -17.39 -7.16 -1.58
N ALA A 60 -17.01 -8.32 -1.03
CA ALA A 60 -17.18 -9.62 -1.68
C ALA A 60 -18.66 -10.01 -1.82
N MET A 61 -19.50 -9.69 -0.82
CA MET A 61 -20.94 -9.94 -0.90
C MET A 61 -21.61 -9.05 -1.94
N VAL A 62 -21.30 -7.75 -1.96
CA VAL A 62 -21.80 -6.80 -2.96
C VAL A 62 -21.27 -7.14 -4.36
N GLY A 63 -20.01 -7.53 -4.47
CA GLY A 63 -19.38 -7.91 -5.73
C GLY A 63 -20.07 -9.08 -6.45
N LYS A 64 -20.68 -10.01 -5.71
CA LYS A 64 -21.48 -11.10 -6.30
C LYS A 64 -22.78 -10.62 -6.95
N LEU A 65 -23.25 -9.43 -6.60
CA LEU A 65 -24.45 -8.82 -7.17
C LEU A 65 -24.12 -7.94 -8.40
N LEU A 66 -22.83 -7.62 -8.60
CA LEU A 66 -22.40 -6.82 -9.74
C LEU A 66 -22.27 -7.72 -10.99
N PRO A 67 -22.71 -7.24 -12.17
CA PRO A 67 -22.36 -7.85 -13.45
C PRO A 67 -20.84 -7.91 -13.63
N ASP A 68 -20.38 -8.77 -14.55
CA ASP A 68 -18.96 -9.04 -14.83
C ASP A 68 -18.07 -7.80 -14.61
N PRO A 69 -17.20 -7.78 -13.57
CA PRO A 69 -16.45 -6.59 -13.16
C PRO A 69 -15.57 -5.97 -14.26
N GLU A 70 -15.16 -6.79 -15.22
CA GLU A 70 -14.41 -6.39 -16.41
C GLU A 70 -15.21 -5.45 -17.31
N THR A 71 -16.54 -5.60 -17.36
CA THR A 71 -17.41 -4.78 -18.21
C THR A 71 -17.60 -3.35 -17.71
N ILE A 72 -17.44 -3.15 -16.40
CA ILE A 72 -17.53 -1.83 -15.74
C ILE A 72 -16.15 -1.23 -15.43
N GLY A 73 -15.05 -1.88 -15.85
CA GLY A 73 -13.68 -1.40 -15.67
C GLY A 73 -13.21 -1.42 -14.21
N LEU A 74 -13.80 -2.27 -13.37
CA LEU A 74 -13.45 -2.34 -11.95
C LEU A 74 -12.02 -2.85 -11.73
N ASP A 75 -11.49 -3.62 -12.67
CA ASP A 75 -10.12 -4.11 -12.75
C ASP A 75 -9.09 -2.98 -12.92
N ALA A 76 -9.47 -1.89 -13.59
CA ALA A 76 -8.62 -0.72 -13.81
C ALA A 76 -8.54 0.22 -12.59
N VAL A 77 -9.45 0.10 -11.63
CA VAL A 77 -9.52 1.00 -10.46
C VAL A 77 -8.25 0.92 -9.62
N PHE A 78 -7.75 -0.29 -9.35
CA PHE A 78 -6.55 -0.45 -8.52
C PHE A 78 -5.28 0.12 -9.18
N PRO A 79 -4.94 -0.21 -10.45
CA PRO A 79 -3.86 0.46 -11.18
C PRO A 79 -4.02 1.99 -11.25
N ALA A 80 -5.25 2.50 -11.42
CA ALA A 80 -5.52 3.93 -11.49
C ALA A 80 -5.22 4.63 -10.15
N ILE A 81 -5.60 4.04 -9.02
CA ILE A 81 -5.29 4.57 -7.69
C ILE A 81 -3.77 4.60 -7.46
N LEU A 82 -3.06 3.51 -7.79
CA LEU A 82 -1.61 3.46 -7.68
C LEU A 82 -0.93 4.53 -8.55
N LEU A 83 -1.40 4.70 -9.79
CA LEU A 83 -0.90 5.75 -10.67
C LEU A 83 -1.15 7.14 -10.06
N ALA A 84 -2.36 7.40 -9.56
CA ALA A 84 -2.71 8.67 -8.93
C ALA A 84 -1.82 8.99 -7.70
N LEU A 85 -1.45 7.98 -6.92
CA LEU A 85 -0.51 8.13 -5.79
C LEU A 85 0.93 8.38 -6.24
N VAL A 86 1.34 7.85 -7.40
CA VAL A 86 2.70 7.99 -7.93
C VAL A 86 2.89 9.32 -8.68
N VAL A 87 1.88 9.85 -9.35
CA VAL A 87 1.97 11.09 -10.15
C VAL A 87 2.61 12.26 -9.37
N PRO A 88 2.24 12.55 -8.11
CA PRO A 88 2.88 13.61 -7.31
C PRO A 88 4.38 13.40 -7.04
N ALA A 89 4.90 12.17 -7.19
CA ALA A 89 6.32 11.86 -7.00
C ALA A 89 7.19 12.31 -8.20
N PHE A 90 6.61 12.61 -9.36
CA PHE A 90 7.32 13.04 -10.57
C PHE A 90 7.73 14.52 -10.52
N LYS A 91 8.66 14.86 -9.61
CA LYS A 91 9.11 16.24 -9.39
C LYS A 91 10.11 16.77 -10.43
N ASN A 92 10.71 15.91 -11.25
CA ASN A 92 11.70 16.32 -12.24
C ASN A 92 11.71 15.40 -13.47
N ARG A 93 12.28 15.90 -14.58
CA ARG A 93 12.35 15.15 -15.85
C ARG A 93 13.15 13.85 -15.73
N THR A 94 14.15 13.78 -14.84
CA THR A 94 14.95 12.56 -14.64
C THR A 94 14.12 11.44 -14.04
N THR A 95 13.32 11.73 -13.02
CA THR A 95 12.38 10.76 -12.41
C THR A 95 11.34 10.30 -13.43
N LEU A 96 10.79 11.23 -14.22
CA LEU A 96 9.82 10.89 -15.28
C LEU A 96 10.43 9.95 -16.33
N ILE A 97 11.62 10.27 -16.86
CA ILE A 97 12.31 9.43 -17.86
C ILE A 97 12.57 8.03 -17.30
N ARG A 98 13.06 7.92 -16.07
CA ARG A 98 13.31 6.63 -15.42
C ARG A 98 12.02 5.83 -15.24
N ALA A 99 10.95 6.45 -14.76
CA ALA A 99 9.65 5.81 -14.59
C ALA A 99 9.07 5.34 -15.94
N CYS A 100 9.06 6.20 -16.97
CA CYS A 100 8.58 5.85 -18.30
C CYS A 100 9.42 4.72 -18.92
N SER A 101 10.74 4.77 -18.78
CA SER A 101 11.61 3.70 -19.30
C SER A 101 11.36 2.36 -18.61
N GLY A 102 11.15 2.35 -17.28
CA GLY A 102 10.77 1.15 -16.54
C GLY A 102 9.41 0.61 -16.97
N ALA A 103 8.43 1.50 -17.20
CA ALA A 103 7.11 1.12 -17.72
C ALA A 103 7.21 0.48 -19.12
N VAL A 104 8.02 1.05 -20.02
CA VAL A 104 8.27 0.48 -21.36
C VAL A 104 8.93 -0.89 -21.26
N VAL A 105 9.96 -1.04 -20.42
CA VAL A 105 10.64 -2.34 -20.20
C VAL A 105 9.66 -3.39 -19.65
N SER A 106 8.85 -3.01 -18.66
CA SER A 106 7.83 -3.90 -18.09
C SER A 106 6.83 -4.33 -19.16
N LEU A 107 6.27 -3.39 -19.92
CA LEU A 107 5.27 -3.67 -20.95
C LEU A 107 5.84 -4.56 -22.06
N ALA A 108 7.09 -4.32 -22.48
CA ALA A 108 7.77 -5.14 -23.48
C ALA A 108 8.05 -6.58 -22.98
N ALA A 109 8.18 -6.78 -21.66
CA ALA A 109 8.43 -8.08 -21.07
C ALA A 109 7.17 -8.93 -20.88
N VAL A 110 5.97 -8.32 -20.90
CA VAL A 110 4.68 -9.01 -20.68
C VAL A 110 4.51 -10.30 -21.50
N PRO A 111 4.76 -10.34 -22.83
CA PRO A 111 4.55 -11.56 -23.61
C PRO A 111 5.63 -12.63 -23.40
N PHE A 112 6.76 -12.30 -22.76
CA PHE A 112 7.92 -13.19 -22.64
C PHE A 112 8.17 -13.72 -21.23
N ALA A 113 7.55 -13.10 -20.22
CA ALA A 113 7.88 -13.34 -18.82
C ALA A 113 6.64 -13.76 -18.00
N PRO A 114 6.79 -14.66 -17.02
CA PRO A 114 5.71 -15.03 -16.11
C PRO A 114 5.16 -13.83 -15.33
N VAL A 115 3.91 -13.95 -14.87
CA VAL A 115 3.24 -12.92 -14.07
C VAL A 115 4.13 -12.46 -12.90
N GLY A 116 4.24 -11.14 -12.73
CA GLY A 116 5.07 -10.50 -11.70
C GLY A 116 6.51 -10.19 -12.13
N LEU A 117 7.11 -10.98 -13.02
CA LEU A 117 8.49 -10.75 -13.48
C LEU A 117 8.66 -9.47 -14.33
N PRO A 118 7.73 -9.08 -15.22
CA PRO A 118 7.77 -7.79 -15.92
C PRO A 118 7.97 -6.58 -14.99
N VAL A 119 7.31 -6.60 -13.82
CA VAL A 119 7.39 -5.52 -12.83
C VAL A 119 8.79 -5.44 -12.23
N LEU A 120 9.47 -6.56 -11.98
CA LEU A 120 10.85 -6.57 -11.50
C LEU A 120 11.82 -6.04 -12.55
N LEU A 121 11.60 -6.40 -13.82
CA LEU A 121 12.43 -5.93 -14.94
C LEU A 121 12.32 -4.40 -15.14
N SER A 122 11.23 -3.78 -14.69
CA SER A 122 11.07 -2.31 -14.73
C SER A 122 12.20 -1.55 -14.00
N LEU A 123 12.89 -2.19 -13.04
CA LEU A 123 14.04 -1.63 -12.34
C LEU A 123 15.20 -1.29 -13.28
N LEU A 124 15.32 -1.97 -14.43
CA LEU A 124 16.31 -1.64 -15.45
C LEU A 124 16.12 -0.22 -16.01
N GLY A 125 14.91 0.33 -15.96
CA GLY A 125 14.62 1.72 -16.33
C GLY A 125 15.37 2.76 -15.49
N LEU A 126 15.83 2.40 -14.28
CA LEU A 126 16.67 3.30 -13.47
C LEU A 126 18.00 3.62 -14.16
N ALA A 127 18.49 2.73 -15.03
CA ALA A 127 19.73 2.90 -15.77
C ALA A 127 19.62 3.83 -16.99
N ALA A 128 18.40 4.17 -17.43
CA ALA A 128 18.14 4.92 -18.66
C ALA A 128 18.72 6.35 -18.69
N ARG A 129 19.14 6.90 -17.53
CA ARG A 129 19.82 8.19 -17.47
C ARG A 129 20.88 8.22 -16.37
N LYS A 130 22.16 8.26 -16.77
CA LYS A 130 23.25 8.73 -15.91
C LYS A 130 23.08 10.23 -15.64
N LYS A 131 23.43 10.63 -14.42
CA LYS A 131 23.36 12.00 -13.91
C LYS A 131 23.96 13.00 -14.89
#